data_AF-A0A345H5Z3-F1
#
_entry.id   AF-A0A345H5Z3-F1
#
_cell.length_a   1.000
_cell.length_b   1.000
_cell.length_c   1.000
_cell.angle_alpha   90.00
_cell.angle_beta   90.00
_cell.angle_gamma   90.00
#
_symmetry.space_group_name_H-M   'P 1'
#
loop_
_entity.id
_entity.type
_entity.pdbx_description
1 polymer ?
#
loop_
_entity_poly.entity_id
_entity_poly.type
_entity_poly.pdbx_seq_one_letter_code
_entity_poly.pdbx_strand_id
1 'polypeptide(L)'
;MGLRDLKKELHKMDKSEMIKLISEMYSKIPSAKEFLDVFSGMKIETLIEKYKKEIERYVFPSGREMILRETEARKIIRTVRKMKITELNVELELYYVECCLEIIQDFGYSDENYYISIEKMFDSAIKGISEIGAEKKYKRRINDILSVASEFGIDFYY
;
A
#
# COMPACT_ATOMS: atom_id res chain seq x y z
N MET A 1 -14.65 21.15 19.41
CA MET A 1 -13.96 21.94 18.36
C MET A 1 -13.79 21.05 17.15
N GLY A 2 -14.35 21.42 15.98
CA GLY A 2 -14.28 20.59 14.77
C GLY A 2 -13.05 20.89 13.91
N LEU A 3 -12.79 20.08 12.89
CA LEU A 3 -11.69 20.30 11.92
C LEU A 3 -11.71 21.71 11.31
N ARG A 4 -12.91 22.28 11.12
CA ARG A 4 -13.10 23.63 10.58
C ARG A 4 -12.54 24.71 11.50
N ASP A 5 -12.74 24.58 12.81
CA ASP A 5 -12.26 25.55 13.79
C ASP A 5 -10.75 25.42 13.98
N LEU A 6 -10.24 24.19 14.02
CA LEU A 6 -8.79 23.93 14.05
C LEU A 6 -8.07 24.56 12.86
N LYS A 7 -8.61 24.45 11.65
CA LYS A 7 -8.02 25.09 10.46
C LYS A 7 -7.94 26.61 10.60
N LYS A 8 -8.95 27.26 11.18
CA LYS A 8 -8.93 28.72 11.41
C LYS A 8 -7.81 29.12 12.36
N GLU A 9 -7.58 28.36 13.43
CA GLU A 9 -6.48 28.63 14.36
C GLU A 9 -5.12 28.37 13.70
N LEU A 10 -4.97 27.28 12.94
CA LEU A 10 -3.73 27.00 12.20
C LEU A 10 -3.39 28.11 11.19
N HIS A 11 -4.38 28.72 10.52
CA HIS A 11 -4.14 29.82 9.58
C HIS A 11 -3.62 31.11 10.23
N LYS A 12 -3.79 31.27 11.55
CA LYS A 12 -3.25 32.42 12.29
C LYS A 12 -1.81 32.20 12.75
N MET A 13 -1.34 30.95 12.74
CA MET A 13 -0.01 30.59 13.20
C MET A 13 1.04 30.92 12.14
N ASP A 14 2.20 31.36 12.60
CA ASP A 14 3.39 31.42 11.75
C ASP A 14 4.07 30.05 11.61
N LYS A 15 5.09 29.98 10.75
CA LYS A 15 5.83 28.74 10.49
C LYS A 15 6.50 28.19 11.75
N SER A 16 7.04 29.05 12.62
CA SER A 16 7.72 28.66 13.84
C SER A 16 6.74 28.03 14.84
N GLU A 17 5.56 28.64 14.99
CA GLU A 17 4.48 28.13 15.83
C GLU A 17 3.94 26.79 15.31
N MET A 18 3.79 26.64 14.00
CA MET A 18 3.42 25.35 13.41
C MET A 18 4.48 24.27 13.65
N ILE A 19 5.76 24.59 13.47
CA ILE A 19 6.85 23.65 13.73
C ILE A 19 6.83 23.23 15.21
N LYS A 20 6.64 24.17 16.13
CA LYS A 20 6.54 23.87 17.55
C LYS A 20 5.35 22.95 17.87
N LEU A 21 4.17 23.25 17.33
CA LEU A 21 2.98 22.40 17.53
C LEU A 21 3.20 20.98 17.01
N ILE A 22 3.72 20.82 15.80
CA ILE A 22 4.02 19.50 15.22
C ILE A 22 5.10 18.77 16.02
N SER A 23 6.12 19.49 16.50
CA SER A 23 7.18 18.90 17.33
C SER A 23 6.64 18.42 18.68
N GLU A 24 5.74 19.18 19.31
CA GLU A 24 5.08 18.76 20.54
C GLU A 24 4.17 17.55 20.32
N MET A 25 3.42 17.51 19.21
CA MET A 25 2.64 16.33 18.82
C MET A 25 3.54 15.11 18.63
N TYR A 26 4.67 15.27 17.92
CA TYR A 26 5.65 14.22 17.69
C TYR A 26 6.24 13.68 19.00
N SER A 27 6.55 14.55 19.97
CA SER A 27 7.13 14.13 21.25
C SER A 27 6.12 13.53 22.23
N LYS A 28 4.87 14.02 22.24
CA LYS A 28 3.89 13.71 23.30
C LYS A 28 2.83 12.68 22.89
N ILE A 29 2.59 12.47 21.60
CA ILE A 29 1.49 11.62 21.11
C ILE A 29 2.06 10.45 20.29
N PRO A 30 2.05 9.21 20.80
CA PRO A 30 2.65 8.06 20.11
C PRO A 30 2.11 7.83 18.69
N SER A 31 0.81 7.92 18.49
CA SER A 31 0.19 7.78 17.16
C SER A 31 0.56 8.90 16.19
N ALA A 32 0.77 10.13 16.69
CA ALA A 32 1.25 11.23 15.86
C ALA A 32 2.73 11.06 15.51
N LYS A 33 3.55 10.56 16.43
CA LYS A 33 4.94 10.20 16.18
C LYS A 33 5.05 9.17 15.05
N GLU A 34 4.29 8.07 15.13
CA GLU A 34 4.26 7.06 14.07
C GLU A 34 3.83 7.65 12.73
N PHE A 35 2.77 8.45 12.71
CA PHE A 35 2.33 9.12 11.48
C PHE A 35 3.40 10.04 10.89
N LEU A 36 4.05 10.86 11.72
CA LEU A 36 5.05 11.83 11.30
C LEU A 36 6.38 11.17 10.91
N ASP A 37 6.78 10.08 11.55
CA ASP A 37 7.93 9.25 11.15
C ASP A 37 7.73 8.70 9.73
N VAL A 38 6.50 8.31 9.39
CA VAL A 38 6.15 7.81 8.06
C VAL A 38 6.06 8.98 7.07
N PHE A 39 5.39 10.09 7.44
CA PHE A 39 5.28 11.28 6.60
C PHE A 39 6.64 11.88 6.22
N SER A 40 7.60 11.87 7.15
CA SER A 40 8.96 12.36 6.94
C SER A 40 9.87 11.36 6.23
N GLY A 41 9.37 10.18 5.87
CA GLY A 41 10.14 9.12 5.21
C GLY A 41 11.13 8.39 6.13
N MET A 42 11.19 8.69 7.43
CA MET A 42 12.13 8.04 8.36
C MET A 42 11.81 6.56 8.63
N LYS A 43 10.58 6.11 8.34
CA LYS A 43 10.13 4.73 8.60
C LYS A 43 9.24 4.12 7.51
N ILE A 44 9.27 4.66 6.29
CA ILE A 44 8.38 4.16 5.24
C ILE A 44 8.65 2.67 4.95
N GLU A 45 9.92 2.25 4.96
CA GLU A 45 10.33 0.86 4.78
C GLU A 45 9.82 -0.04 5.90
N THR A 46 9.90 0.40 7.15
CA THR A 46 9.38 -0.39 8.30
C THR A 46 7.86 -0.58 8.18
N LEU A 47 7.15 0.44 7.71
CA LEU A 47 5.71 0.37 7.52
C LEU A 47 5.33 -0.52 6.33
N ILE A 48 6.08 -0.42 5.22
CA ILE A 48 5.96 -1.33 4.08
C ILE A 48 6.10 -2.77 4.56
N GLU A 49 7.19 -3.10 5.26
CA GLU A 49 7.46 -4.46 5.73
C GLU A 49 6.39 -4.96 6.72
N LYS A 50 5.88 -4.10 7.60
CA LYS A 50 4.78 -4.45 8.50
C LYS A 50 3.53 -4.88 7.70
N TYR A 51 3.11 -4.05 6.75
CA TYR A 51 1.88 -4.34 5.99
C TYR A 51 2.06 -5.46 4.96
N LYS A 52 3.25 -5.63 4.39
CA LYS A 52 3.60 -6.80 3.56
C LYS A 52 3.36 -8.09 4.33
N LYS A 53 3.88 -8.22 5.54
CA LYS A 53 3.63 -9.41 6.40
C LYS A 53 2.16 -9.65 6.69
N GLU A 54 1.37 -8.59 6.89
CA GLU A 54 -0.07 -8.73 7.07
C GLU A 54 -0.74 -9.20 5.77
N ILE A 55 -0.37 -8.64 4.61
CA ILE A 55 -0.87 -9.05 3.29
C ILE A 55 -0.56 -10.53 3.04
N GLU A 56 0.69 -10.96 3.19
CA GLU A 56 1.10 -12.38 3.01
C GLU A 56 0.25 -13.31 3.86
N ARG A 57 0.10 -13.01 5.16
CA ARG A 57 -0.67 -13.83 6.10
C ARG A 57 -2.12 -14.04 5.67
N TYR A 58 -2.70 -13.08 4.94
CA TYR A 58 -4.07 -13.17 4.45
C TYR A 58 -4.16 -13.75 3.04
N VAL A 59 -3.21 -13.44 2.14
CA VAL A 59 -3.20 -13.98 0.78
C VAL A 59 -2.86 -15.47 0.80
N PHE A 60 -1.83 -15.88 1.53
CA PHE A 60 -1.42 -17.27 1.56
C PHE A 60 -2.40 -18.15 2.35
N PRO A 61 -2.76 -19.32 1.79
CA PRO A 61 -3.68 -20.23 2.43
C PRO A 61 -3.10 -20.69 3.76
N SER A 62 -3.95 -20.77 4.78
CA SER A 62 -3.53 -21.18 6.12
C SER A 62 -4.60 -22.03 6.80
N GLY A 63 -4.16 -22.83 7.77
CA GLY A 63 -5.03 -23.79 8.45
C GLY A 63 -5.26 -25.06 7.62
N ARG A 64 -6.10 -25.97 8.14
CA ARG A 64 -6.31 -27.30 7.53
C ARG A 64 -7.04 -27.26 6.20
N GLU A 65 -7.89 -26.25 5.99
CA GLU A 65 -8.73 -26.11 4.80
C GLU A 65 -8.07 -25.25 3.71
N MET A 66 -6.84 -24.76 3.93
CA MET A 66 -6.11 -23.93 2.96
C MET A 66 -6.94 -22.76 2.40
N ILE A 67 -7.66 -22.05 3.28
CA ILE A 67 -8.56 -20.97 2.88
C ILE A 67 -7.75 -19.72 2.50
N LEU A 68 -7.99 -19.21 1.30
CA LEU A 68 -7.52 -17.89 0.87
C LEU A 68 -8.34 -16.79 1.55
N ARG A 69 -7.67 -15.76 2.05
CA ARG A 69 -8.31 -14.59 2.69
C ARG A 69 -7.85 -13.30 2.02
N GLU A 70 -7.68 -13.32 0.71
CA GLU A 70 -7.23 -12.18 -0.08
C GLU A 70 -8.18 -10.98 0.04
N THR A 71 -9.47 -11.23 0.30
CA THR A 71 -10.44 -10.18 0.65
C THR A 71 -10.01 -9.35 1.86
N GLU A 72 -9.42 -9.96 2.89
CA GLU A 72 -8.89 -9.28 4.07
C GLU A 72 -7.61 -8.51 3.74
N ALA A 73 -6.72 -9.07 2.92
CA ALA A 73 -5.55 -8.35 2.42
C ALA A 73 -5.96 -7.06 1.67
N ARG A 74 -6.97 -7.13 0.80
CA ARG A 74 -7.52 -5.94 0.13
C ARG A 74 -8.12 -4.92 1.09
N LYS A 75 -8.68 -5.33 2.25
CA LYS A 75 -9.16 -4.39 3.27
C LYS A 75 -8.03 -3.63 3.95
N ILE A 76 -6.88 -4.27 4.18
CA ILE A 76 -5.67 -3.61 4.68
C ILE A 76 -5.21 -2.55 3.69
N ILE A 77 -5.06 -2.90 2.42
CA ILE A 77 -4.64 -1.96 1.36
C ILE A 77 -5.61 -0.76 1.28
N ARG A 78 -6.92 -0.98 1.31
CA ARG A 78 -7.92 0.11 1.36
C ARG A 78 -7.78 1.01 2.60
N THR A 79 -7.32 0.47 3.72
CA THR A 79 -7.06 1.25 4.94
C THR A 79 -5.80 2.07 4.79
N VAL A 80 -4.73 1.49 4.25
CA VAL A 80 -3.46 2.18 3.98
C VAL A 80 -3.65 3.31 2.97
N ARG A 81 -4.46 3.13 1.93
CA ARG A 81 -4.81 4.18 0.96
C ARG A 81 -5.31 5.47 1.60
N LYS A 82 -5.99 5.38 2.77
CA LYS A 82 -6.49 6.56 3.50
C LYS A 82 -5.39 7.42 4.10
N MET A 83 -4.17 6.88 4.25
CA MET A 83 -3.00 7.61 4.74
C MET A 83 -2.45 8.61 3.71
N LYS A 84 -2.84 8.48 2.43
CA LYS A 84 -2.41 9.34 1.31
C LYS A 84 -0.89 9.40 1.12
N ILE A 85 -0.24 8.25 1.30
CA ILE A 85 1.19 8.08 1.05
C ILE A 85 1.31 7.22 -0.21
N THR A 86 1.44 7.87 -1.36
CA THR A 86 1.36 7.19 -2.67
C THR A 86 2.43 6.11 -2.83
N GLU A 87 3.66 6.36 -2.37
CA GLU A 87 4.73 5.36 -2.41
C GLU A 87 4.41 4.10 -1.60
N LEU A 88 3.84 4.25 -0.41
CA LEU A 88 3.40 3.12 0.41
C LEU A 88 2.29 2.33 -0.28
N ASN A 89 1.32 3.00 -0.91
CA ASN A 89 0.26 2.34 -1.65
C ASN A 89 0.82 1.51 -2.80
N VAL A 90 1.69 2.11 -3.63
CA VAL A 90 2.35 1.42 -4.76
C VAL A 90 3.07 0.16 -4.27
N GLU A 91 3.86 0.27 -3.21
CA GLU A 91 4.65 -0.85 -2.68
C GLU A 91 3.78 -2.03 -2.23
N LEU A 92 2.68 -1.75 -1.55
CA LEU A 92 1.75 -2.78 -1.07
C LEU A 92 0.86 -3.36 -2.17
N GLU A 93 0.49 -2.55 -3.16
CA GLU A 93 -0.34 -2.98 -4.28
C GLU A 93 0.43 -3.91 -5.21
N LEU A 94 1.67 -3.57 -5.58
CA LEU A 94 2.54 -4.47 -6.35
C LEU A 94 2.82 -5.76 -5.59
N TYR A 95 3.05 -5.67 -4.28
CA TYR A 95 3.31 -6.85 -3.46
C TYR A 95 2.11 -7.77 -3.34
N TYR A 96 0.91 -7.22 -3.21
CA TYR A 96 -0.31 -8.02 -3.27
C TYR A 96 -0.45 -8.76 -4.60
N VAL A 97 -0.15 -8.09 -5.73
CA VAL A 97 -0.17 -8.73 -7.06
C VAL A 97 0.82 -9.88 -7.12
N GLU A 98 2.05 -9.68 -6.64
CA GLU A 98 3.08 -10.74 -6.57
C GLU A 98 2.61 -11.94 -5.75
N CYS A 99 2.09 -11.73 -4.53
CA CYS A 99 1.56 -12.82 -3.72
C CYS A 99 0.41 -13.56 -4.41
N CYS A 100 -0.47 -12.84 -5.10
CA CYS A 100 -1.58 -13.46 -5.83
C CYS A 100 -1.12 -14.27 -7.03
N LEU A 101 -0.10 -13.82 -7.76
CA LEU A 101 0.50 -14.60 -8.85
C LEU A 101 1.19 -15.86 -8.32
N GLU A 102 1.86 -15.78 -7.17
CA GLU A 102 2.45 -16.95 -6.50
C GLU A 102 1.37 -17.98 -6.12
N ILE A 103 0.19 -17.54 -5.66
CA ILE A 103 -0.94 -18.45 -5.42
C ILE A 103 -1.41 -19.17 -6.69
N ILE A 104 -1.43 -18.46 -7.82
CA ILE A 104 -1.82 -19.05 -9.11
C ILE A 104 -0.77 -20.10 -9.52
N GLN A 105 0.51 -19.76 -9.38
CA GLN A 105 1.63 -20.62 -9.72
C GLN A 105 1.69 -21.89 -8.87
N ASP A 106 1.55 -21.76 -7.54
CA ASP A 106 1.74 -22.88 -6.61
C ASP A 106 0.51 -23.76 -6.47
N PHE A 107 -0.69 -23.19 -6.57
CA PHE A 107 -1.95 -23.90 -6.30
C PHE A 107 -2.87 -24.05 -7.52
N GLY A 108 -2.50 -23.49 -8.68
CA GLY A 108 -3.34 -23.54 -9.89
C GLY A 108 -4.66 -22.79 -9.75
N TYR A 109 -4.69 -21.74 -8.92
CA TYR A 109 -5.91 -21.00 -8.61
C TYR A 109 -6.44 -20.25 -9.85
N SER A 110 -7.71 -20.46 -10.19
CA SER A 110 -8.29 -20.03 -11.48
C SER A 110 -9.69 -19.43 -11.39
N ASP A 111 -9.92 -18.60 -10.37
CA ASP A 111 -11.16 -17.83 -10.24
C ASP A 111 -11.08 -16.51 -11.03
N GLU A 112 -12.08 -16.25 -11.87
CA GLU A 112 -12.12 -15.05 -12.73
C GLU A 112 -12.20 -13.75 -11.91
N ASN A 113 -12.97 -13.74 -10.81
CA ASN A 113 -13.05 -12.55 -9.95
C ASN A 113 -11.73 -12.27 -9.24
N TYR A 114 -10.95 -13.31 -8.94
CA TYR A 114 -9.60 -13.20 -8.43
C TYR A 114 -8.71 -12.48 -9.44
N TYR A 115 -8.69 -12.90 -10.71
CA TYR A 115 -7.88 -12.26 -11.75
C TYR A 115 -8.26 -10.79 -11.97
N ILE A 116 -9.56 -10.47 -12.06
CA ILE A 116 -10.07 -9.09 -12.13
C ILE A 116 -9.57 -8.25 -10.95
N SER A 117 -9.47 -8.85 -9.75
CA SER A 117 -9.01 -8.15 -8.57
C SER A 117 -7.51 -7.85 -8.59
N ILE A 118 -6.70 -8.73 -9.18
CA ILE A 118 -5.25 -8.55 -9.36
C ILE A 118 -5.02 -7.44 -10.39
N GLU A 119 -5.68 -7.50 -11.55
CA GLU A 119 -5.60 -6.49 -12.61
C GLU A 119 -5.90 -5.09 -12.07
N LYS A 120 -7.02 -4.93 -11.36
CA LYS A 120 -7.38 -3.65 -10.72
C LYS A 120 -6.34 -3.17 -9.71
N MET A 121 -5.64 -4.08 -9.03
CA MET A 121 -4.59 -3.71 -8.09
C MET A 121 -3.33 -3.26 -8.81
N PHE A 122 -2.95 -3.97 -9.87
CA PHE A 122 -1.83 -3.62 -10.73
C PHE A 122 -2.04 -2.25 -11.39
N ASP A 123 -3.19 -2.00 -12.00
CA ASP A 123 -3.56 -0.71 -12.59
C ASP A 123 -3.46 0.46 -11.61
N SER A 124 -3.90 0.22 -10.38
CA SER A 124 -3.81 1.21 -9.30
C SER A 124 -2.35 1.54 -8.98
N ALA A 125 -1.50 0.52 -8.90
CA ALA A 125 -0.08 0.69 -8.63
C ALA A 125 0.61 1.46 -9.78
N ILE A 126 0.32 1.12 -11.04
CA ILE A 126 0.88 1.83 -12.20
C ILE A 126 0.50 3.31 -12.19
N LYS A 127 -0.76 3.63 -11.88
CA LYS A 127 -1.21 5.03 -11.72
C LYS A 127 -0.45 5.73 -10.61
N GLY A 128 -0.28 5.09 -9.46
CA GLY A 128 0.50 5.63 -8.34
C GLY A 128 1.98 5.85 -8.68
N ILE A 129 2.59 4.95 -9.45
CA ILE A 129 3.98 5.08 -9.92
C ILE A 129 4.14 6.31 -10.82
N SER A 130 3.19 6.51 -11.74
CA SER A 130 3.19 7.68 -12.62
C SER A 130 2.98 8.99 -11.86
N GLU A 131 2.10 8.98 -10.85
CA GLU A 131 1.85 10.15 -9.99
C GLU A 131 3.12 10.63 -9.26
N ILE A 132 3.98 9.71 -8.83
CA ILE A 132 5.23 10.04 -8.13
C ILE A 132 6.46 10.11 -9.04
N GLY A 133 6.31 9.91 -10.36
CA GLY A 133 7.40 9.95 -11.34
C GLY A 133 8.50 8.91 -11.09
N ALA A 134 8.12 7.72 -10.59
CA ALA A 134 9.05 6.67 -10.18
C ALA A 134 9.15 5.50 -11.17
N GLU A 135 8.81 5.70 -12.45
CA GLU A 135 8.76 4.64 -13.47
C GLU A 135 10.09 3.89 -13.57
N LYS A 136 11.22 4.61 -13.54
CA LYS A 136 12.55 4.00 -13.56
C LYS A 136 12.82 3.10 -12.34
N LYS A 137 12.33 3.48 -11.15
CA LYS A 137 12.48 2.71 -9.90
C LYS A 137 11.77 1.37 -10.01
N TYR A 138 10.54 1.36 -10.55
CA TYR A 138 9.68 0.18 -10.56
C TYR A 138 9.74 -0.65 -11.85
N LYS A 139 10.36 -0.14 -12.93
CA LYS A 139 10.38 -0.79 -14.26
C LYS A 139 10.74 -2.28 -14.22
N ARG A 140 11.78 -2.65 -13.47
CA ARG A 140 12.19 -4.06 -13.38
C ARG A 140 11.10 -4.92 -12.74
N ARG A 141 10.60 -4.50 -11.58
CA ARG A 141 9.55 -5.20 -10.83
C ARG A 141 8.26 -5.35 -11.65
N ILE A 142 7.87 -4.29 -12.36
CA ILE A 142 6.72 -4.31 -13.27
C ILE A 142 6.92 -5.36 -14.37
N ASN A 143 8.09 -5.37 -15.02
CA ASN A 143 8.39 -6.36 -16.06
C ASN A 143 8.38 -7.80 -15.53
N ASP A 144 8.90 -8.03 -14.32
CA ASP A 144 8.90 -9.35 -13.69
C ASP A 144 7.44 -9.82 -13.45
N ILE A 145 6.58 -8.94 -12.92
CA ILE A 145 5.14 -9.21 -12.73
C ILE A 145 4.45 -9.53 -14.07
N LEU A 146 4.70 -8.73 -15.12
CA LEU A 146 4.13 -8.94 -16.45
C LEU A 146 4.56 -10.28 -17.04
N SER A 147 5.82 -10.66 -16.88
CA SER A 147 6.34 -11.94 -17.35
C SER A 147 5.58 -13.11 -16.71
N VAL A 148 5.48 -13.12 -15.37
CA VAL A 148 4.77 -14.18 -14.63
C VAL A 148 3.29 -14.20 -15.00
N ALA A 149 2.62 -13.04 -15.04
CA ALA A 149 1.20 -12.95 -15.40
C ALA A 149 0.91 -13.55 -16.79
N SER A 150 1.78 -13.29 -17.77
CA SER A 150 1.61 -13.80 -19.13
C SER A 150 1.68 -15.33 -19.23
N GLU A 151 2.44 -15.99 -18.36
CA GLU A 151 2.53 -17.46 -18.31
C GLU A 151 1.20 -18.10 -17.91
N PHE A 152 0.35 -17.36 -17.19
CA PHE A 152 -0.98 -17.78 -16.74
C PHE A 152 -2.11 -17.17 -17.58
N GLY A 153 -1.81 -16.52 -18.71
CA GLY A 153 -2.80 -15.90 -19.57
C GLY A 153 -3.50 -14.68 -18.96
N ILE A 154 -2.84 -14.01 -18.00
CA ILE A 154 -3.33 -12.78 -17.40
C ILE A 154 -2.69 -11.61 -18.13
N ASP A 155 -3.49 -10.87 -18.88
CA ASP A 155 -3.05 -9.69 -19.61
C ASP A 155 -3.23 -8.43 -18.78
N PHE A 156 -2.14 -7.90 -18.22
CA PHE A 156 -2.16 -6.55 -17.65
C PHE A 156 -1.87 -5.52 -18.74
N TYR A 157 -2.70 -4.48 -18.83
CA TYR A 157 -2.47 -3.36 -19.74
C TYR A 157 -1.50 -2.37 -19.08
N TYR A 158 -0.24 -2.35 -19.51
CA TYR A 158 0.81 -1.44 -19.07
C TYR A 158 1.12 -0.36 -20.11
#